data_AF-A0A3M3X9B8-F1
#
_entry.id   AF-A0A3M3X9B8-F1
#
_cell.length_a   1.000
_cell.length_b   1.000
_cell.length_c   1.000
_cell.angle_alpha   90.00
_cell.angle_beta   90.00
_cell.angle_gamma   90.00
#
_symmetry.space_group_name_H-M   'P 1'
#
loop_
_entity.id
_entity.type
_entity.pdbx_description
1 polymer ?
#
loop_
_entity_poly.entity_id
_entity_poly.type
_entity_poly.pdbx_seq_one_letter_code
_entity_poly.pdbx_strand_id
1 'polypeptide(L)'
;VEDKIALSDRFGLWLSFYPFTQEHYLNVVEHWITQLAQKAGLHWQRDENLEKAAIRWATARGNRNGRCAYQFARYWVGLELLEQHT
;
A
#
# COMPACT_ATOMS: atom_id res chain seq x y z
N VAL A 1 8.95 17.16 -39.35
CA VAL A 1 8.14 15.92 -39.14
C VAL A 1 9.13 14.81 -39.42
N GLU A 2 9.78 14.24 -38.42
CA GLU A 2 9.29 13.21 -37.49
C GLU A 2 10.44 12.91 -36.52
N ASP A 3 10.14 12.68 -35.24
CA ASP A 3 10.81 11.66 -34.40
C ASP A 3 10.38 11.80 -32.94
N LYS A 4 9.16 11.34 -32.67
CA LYS A 4 8.75 10.89 -31.33
C LYS A 4 8.05 9.54 -31.48
N ILE A 5 8.73 8.59 -32.10
CA ILE A 5 8.30 7.19 -32.09
C ILE A 5 8.43 6.71 -30.64
N ALA A 6 7.34 6.18 -30.07
CA ALA A 6 7.34 5.75 -28.68
C ALA A 6 8.24 4.51 -28.51
N LEU A 7 8.82 4.34 -27.31
CA LEU A 7 9.65 3.18 -26.98
C LEU A 7 8.92 1.85 -27.27
N SER A 8 7.61 1.80 -27.02
CA SER A 8 6.72 0.67 -27.33
C SER A 8 6.73 0.28 -28.81
N ASP A 9 6.83 1.26 -29.71
CA ASP A 9 6.83 1.04 -31.16
C ASP A 9 8.16 0.44 -31.64
N ARG A 10 9.25 0.61 -30.86
CA ARG A 10 10.58 0.04 -31.17
C ARG A 10 10.77 -1.37 -30.62
N PHE A 11 10.14 -1.70 -29.50
CA PHE A 11 10.31 -3.01 -28.84
C PHE A 11 9.12 -3.95 -29.01
N GLY A 12 7.99 -3.48 -29.53
CA GLY A 12 6.79 -4.31 -29.74
C GLY A 12 6.18 -4.86 -28.45
N LEU A 13 6.55 -4.34 -27.28
CA LEU A 13 6.09 -4.80 -25.98
C LEU A 13 5.29 -3.72 -25.26
N TRP A 14 4.15 -4.13 -24.71
CA TRP A 14 3.31 -3.32 -23.84
C TRP A 14 3.29 -3.94 -22.44
N LEU A 15 3.77 -3.21 -21.44
CA LEU A 15 3.71 -3.61 -20.04
C LEU A 15 2.48 -2.98 -19.38
N SER A 16 1.46 -3.79 -19.15
CA SER A 16 0.24 -3.36 -18.46
C SER A 16 0.38 -3.56 -16.96
N PHE A 17 -0.16 -2.61 -16.19
CA PHE A 17 -0.33 -2.76 -14.74
C PHE A 17 -1.76 -3.20 -14.44
N TYR A 18 -1.89 -4.31 -13.72
CA TYR A 18 -3.19 -4.77 -13.28
C TYR A 18 -3.71 -3.93 -12.11
N PRO A 19 -5.02 -3.61 -12.07
CA PRO A 19 -5.60 -2.89 -10.95
C PRO A 19 -5.49 -3.74 -9.68
N PHE A 20 -5.30 -3.08 -8.53
CA PHE A 20 -5.29 -3.75 -7.24
C PHE A 20 -6.68 -4.29 -6.91
N THR A 21 -6.76 -5.59 -6.61
CA THR A 21 -7.90 -6.12 -5.86
C THR A 21 -7.84 -5.63 -4.42
N GLN A 22 -8.96 -5.68 -3.69
CA GLN A 22 -8.96 -5.35 -2.26
C GLN A 22 -8.02 -6.27 -1.47
N GLU A 23 -8.03 -7.57 -1.78
CA GLU A 23 -7.14 -8.55 -1.18
C GLU A 23 -5.67 -8.19 -1.43
N HIS A 24 -5.31 -7.86 -2.67
CA HIS A 24 -3.94 -7.45 -3.00
C HIS A 24 -3.53 -6.19 -2.21
N TYR A 25 -4.45 -5.23 -2.08
CA TYR A 25 -4.22 -4.05 -1.27
C TYR A 25 -3.99 -4.38 0.21
N LEU A 26 -4.82 -5.25 0.80
CA LEU A 26 -4.66 -5.68 2.19
C LEU A 26 -3.33 -6.43 2.42
N ASN A 27 -2.93 -7.28 1.48
CA ASN A 27 -1.65 -7.99 1.56
C ASN A 27 -0.46 -7.01 1.52
N VAL A 28 -0.53 -5.95 0.70
CA VAL A 28 0.52 -4.91 0.67
C VAL A 28 0.50 -4.06 1.95
N VAL A 29 -0.67 -3.81 2.55
CA VAL A 29 -0.79 -3.15 3.86
C VAL A 29 -0.10 -3.97 4.95
N GLU A 30 -0.44 -5.26 5.06
CA GLU A 30 0.18 -6.20 6.00
C GLU A 30 1.69 -6.28 5.82
N HIS A 31 2.16 -6.37 4.57
CA HIS A 31 3.59 -6.33 4.26
C HIS A 31 4.25 -5.07 4.86
N TRP A 32 3.69 -3.88 4.62
CA TRP A 32 4.29 -2.64 5.13
C TRP A 32 4.19 -2.49 6.64
N ILE A 33 3.08 -2.90 7.26
CA ILE A 33 2.95 -2.90 8.73
C ILE A 33 4.03 -3.82 9.31
N THR A 34 4.19 -5.03 8.78
CA THR A 34 5.27 -5.95 9.20
C THR A 34 6.64 -5.29 9.15
N GLN A 35 6.98 -4.68 8.01
CA GLN A 35 8.28 -4.05 7.81
C GLN A 35 8.53 -2.86 8.75
N LEU A 36 7.49 -2.08 9.07
CA LEU A 36 7.60 -0.91 9.93
C LEU A 36 7.59 -1.30 11.41
N ALA A 37 6.70 -2.21 11.81
CA ALA A 37 6.59 -2.71 13.16
C ALA A 37 7.87 -3.43 13.60
N GLN A 38 8.44 -4.28 12.74
CA GLN A 38 9.72 -4.96 13.01
C GLN A 38 10.85 -3.97 13.27
N LYS A 39 10.93 -2.87 12.50
CA LYS A 39 11.95 -1.82 12.71
C LYS A 39 11.76 -1.07 14.02
N ALA A 40 10.52 -0.96 14.50
CA ALA A 40 10.18 -0.28 15.73
C ALA A 40 10.16 -1.20 16.97
N GLY A 41 10.36 -2.52 16.80
CA GLY A 41 10.18 -3.49 17.89
C GLY A 41 8.72 -3.67 18.33
N LEU A 42 7.77 -3.23 17.50
CA LEU A 42 6.34 -3.33 17.75
C LEU A 42 5.84 -4.74 17.40
N HIS A 43 5.20 -5.39 18.36
CA HIS A 43 4.45 -6.62 18.10
C HIS A 43 3.07 -6.24 17.58
N TRP A 44 2.63 -6.91 16.51
CA TRP A 44 1.33 -6.64 15.91
C TRP A 44 0.76 -7.94 15.34
N GLN A 45 -0.56 -7.96 15.13
CA GLN A 45 -1.26 -9.05 14.47
C GLN A 45 -2.34 -8.49 13.56
N ARG A 46 -2.66 -9.23 12.50
CA ARG A 46 -3.73 -8.87 11.58
C ARG A 46 -5.09 -9.15 12.23
N ASP A 47 -5.99 -8.16 12.16
CA ASP A 47 -7.38 -8.30 12.61
C ASP A 47 -8.37 -7.63 11.65
N GLU A 48 -9.66 -7.90 11.86
CA GLU A 48 -10.74 -7.38 11.01
C GLU A 48 -10.90 -5.85 11.13
N ASN A 49 -10.55 -5.25 12.26
CA ASN A 49 -10.67 -3.81 12.48
C ASN A 49 -9.62 -3.04 11.67
N LEU A 50 -8.39 -3.54 11.65
CA LEU A 50 -7.30 -3.05 10.84
C LEU A 50 -7.66 -3.12 9.35
N GLU A 51 -8.19 -4.25 8.88
CA GLU A 51 -8.62 -4.41 7.49
C GLU A 51 -9.70 -3.40 7.12
N LYS A 52 -10.74 -3.28 7.95
CA LYS A 52 -11.81 -2.29 7.75
C LYS A 52 -11.26 -0.88 7.73
N ALA A 53 -10.32 -0.55 8.62
CA ALA A 53 -9.66 0.75 8.64
C ALA A 53 -8.84 1.01 7.36
N ALA A 54 -8.07 0.03 6.89
CA ALA A 54 -7.29 0.11 5.66
C ALA A 54 -8.18 0.32 4.43
N ILE A 55 -9.30 -0.41 4.35
CA ILE A 55 -10.28 -0.29 3.26
C ILE A 55 -10.94 1.07 3.28
N ARG A 56 -11.37 1.56 4.45
CA ARG A 56 -11.93 2.91 4.59
C ARG A 56 -10.93 3.98 4.16
N TRP A 57 -9.66 3.84 4.55
CA TRP A 57 -8.59 4.75 4.17
C TRP A 57 -8.40 4.83 2.65
N ALA A 58 -8.33 3.69 1.96
CA ALA A 58 -8.21 3.66 0.50
C ALA A 58 -9.45 4.21 -0.21
N THR A 59 -10.64 3.88 0.31
CA THR A 59 -11.92 4.33 -0.25
C THR A 59 -12.04 5.85 -0.17
N ALA A 60 -11.71 6.45 0.97
CA ALA A 60 -11.73 7.90 1.15
C ALA A 60 -10.76 8.65 0.23
N ARG A 61 -9.66 7.99 -0.19
CA ARG A 61 -8.67 8.55 -1.13
C ARG A 61 -8.93 8.18 -2.60
N GLY A 62 -9.97 7.39 -2.86
CA GLY A 62 -10.37 6.98 -4.22
C GLY A 62 -9.39 6.06 -4.94
N ASN A 63 -8.44 5.42 -4.24
CA ASN A 63 -7.46 4.54 -4.91
C ASN A 63 -6.91 3.45 -3.99
N ARG A 64 -6.78 2.23 -4.55
CA ARG A 64 -6.05 1.11 -3.98
C ARG A 64 -4.75 0.93 -4.77
N ASN A 65 -3.62 1.24 -4.14
CA ASN A 65 -2.30 1.05 -4.72
C ASN A 65 -1.24 0.94 -3.62
N GLY A 66 -0.03 0.55 -3.99
CA GLY A 66 1.08 0.38 -3.03
C GLY A 66 1.43 1.65 -2.25
N ARG A 67 1.32 2.85 -2.85
CA ARG A 67 1.57 4.12 -2.16
C ARG A 67 0.53 4.37 -1.06
N CYS A 68 -0.74 4.16 -1.36
CA CYS A 68 -1.84 4.31 -0.40
C CYS A 68 -1.70 3.31 0.75
N ALA A 69 -1.32 2.07 0.44
CA ALA A 69 -1.07 1.02 1.44
C ALA A 69 0.07 1.42 2.39
N TYR A 70 1.19 1.90 1.86
CA TYR A 70 2.33 2.37 2.67
C TYR A 70 1.97 3.55 3.57
N GLN A 71 1.20 4.52 3.05
CA GLN A 71 0.74 5.67 3.83
C GLN A 71 -0.16 5.24 4.99
N PHE A 72 -1.09 4.31 4.75
CA PHE A 72 -1.92 3.75 5.80
C PHE A 72 -1.09 3.01 6.84
N ALA A 73 -0.18 2.12 6.40
CA ALA A 73 0.68 1.35 7.30
C ALA A 73 1.53 2.25 8.21
N ARG A 74 2.12 3.32 7.65
CA ARG A 74 2.87 4.32 8.45
C ARG A 74 2.00 5.03 9.47
N TYR A 75 0.78 5.43 9.07
CA TYR A 75 -0.17 6.07 9.96
C TYR A 75 -0.55 5.15 11.12
N TRP A 76 -0.94 3.91 10.80
CA TRP A 76 -1.39 2.94 11.78
C TRP A 76 -0.27 2.57 12.77
N VAL A 77 0.93 2.21 12.28
CA VAL A 77 2.07 1.91 13.17
C VAL A 77 2.44 3.12 14.04
N GLY A 78 2.32 4.34 13.50
CA GLY A 78 2.54 5.56 14.29
C GLY A 78 1.57 5.71 15.46
N LEU A 79 0.29 5.35 15.28
CA LEU A 79 -0.70 5.36 16.35
C LEU A 79 -0.39 4.32 17.42
N GLU A 80 -0.12 3.08 17.02
CA GLU A 80 0.20 1.99 17.96
C GLU A 80 1.41 2.34 18.84
N LEU A 81 2.43 2.97 18.26
CA LEU A 81 3.60 3.42 19.02
C LEU A 81 3.25 4.54 20.01
N LEU A 82 2.35 5.47 19.65
CA LEU A 82 1.90 6.51 20.57
C LEU A 82 1.11 5.93 21.75
N GLU A 83 0.26 4.94 21.50
CA GLU A 83 -0.51 4.26 22.55
C GLU A 83 0.37 3.50 23.53
N GLN A 84 1.50 2.91 23.10
CA GLN A 84 2.45 2.25 24.00
C GLN A 84 3.22 3.21 24.91
N HIS A 85 3.32 4.48 24.54
CA HIS A 85 4.05 5.50 25.29
C HIS A 85 3.17 6.35 26.22
N THR A 86 1.86 6.15 26.20
CA THR A 86 0.88 6.87 27.04
C THR A 86 0.40 5.99 28.17
#